data_AF-A0A2T0W3T8-F1
#
_entry.id   AF-A0A2T0W3T8-F1
#
_cell.length_a   1.000
_cell.length_b   1.000
_cell.length_c   1.000
_cell.angle_alpha   90.00
_cell.angle_beta   90.00
_cell.angle_gamma   90.00
#
_symmetry.space_group_name_H-M   'P 1'
#
loop_
_entity.id
_entity.type
_entity.pdbx_description
1 polymer ?
#
loop_
_entity_poly.entity_id
_entity_poly.type
_entity_poly.pdbx_seq_one_letter_code
_entity_poly.pdbx_strand_id
1 'polypeptide(L)' 'MSTTKLRRQGSSIVVTIPASEAKDLDLNTEYIVKTDEHGNISLIPKLDNPFKNAKPGEYNEEDVWADMKPAGKEVW' A
#
# COMPACT_ATOMS: atom_id res chain seq x y z
N MET A 1 -10.73 -21.72 0.38
CA MET A 1 -11.11 -21.06 1.65
C MET A 1 -10.76 -21.99 2.79
N SER A 2 -9.64 -21.71 3.43
CA SER A 2 -9.11 -22.52 4.52
C SER A 2 -9.44 -21.88 5.87
N THR A 3 -9.58 -22.68 6.93
CA THR A 3 -9.75 -22.18 8.30
C THR A 3 -8.48 -22.39 9.10
N THR A 4 -8.17 -21.47 10.00
CA THR A 4 -7.01 -21.56 10.89
C THR A 4 -7.37 -20.96 12.25
N LYS A 5 -6.63 -21.33 13.29
CA LYS A 5 -6.82 -20.80 14.64
C LYS A 5 -5.63 -19.95 15.03
N LEU A 6 -5.91 -18.80 15.65
CA LEU A 6 -4.87 -17.98 16.29
C LEU A 6 -4.22 -18.76 17.42
N ARG A 7 -2.90 -18.60 17.57
CA ARG A 7 -2.13 -19.20 18.66
C ARG A 7 -1.26 -18.15 19.32
N ARG A 8 -1.09 -18.24 20.64
CA ARG A 8 -0.13 -17.41 21.38
C ARG A 8 1.25 -18.05 21.31
N GLN A 9 2.26 -17.26 20.98
CA GLN A 9 3.67 -17.65 21.00
C GLN A 9 4.45 -16.56 21.75
N GLY A 10 4.82 -16.85 23.00
CA GLY A 10 5.40 -15.85 23.90
C GLY A 10 4.44 -14.68 24.14
N SER A 11 4.90 -13.47 23.85
CA SER A 11 4.11 -12.23 23.92
C SER A 11 3.33 -11.92 22.64
N SER A 12 3.42 -12.76 21.61
CA SER A 12 2.83 -12.52 20.28
C SER A 12 1.65 -13.45 20.00
N ILE A 13 0.78 -13.03 19.08
CA ILE A 13 -0.27 -13.86 18.47
C ILE A 13 0.15 -14.17 17.03
N VAL A 14 0.03 -15.44 16.66
CA VAL A 14 0.41 -15.95 15.34
C VAL A 14 -0.81 -16.51 14.64
N VAL A 15 -0.93 -16.19 13.36
CA VAL A 15 -1.86 -16.80 12.42
C VAL A 15 -1.06 -17.66 11.44
N THR A 16 -1.45 -18.92 11.29
CA THR A 16 -0.80 -19.83 10.32
C THR A 16 -1.60 -19.82 9.03
N ILE A 17 -0.99 -19.34 7.96
CA ILE A 17 -1.55 -19.40 6.60
C ILE A 17 -1.09 -20.71 5.96
N PRO A 18 -2.00 -21.58 5.50
CA PRO A 18 -1.62 -22.81 4.79
C PRO A 18 -0.80 -22.50 3.54
N ALA A 19 0.26 -23.28 3.28
CA ALA A 19 1.15 -23.08 2.13
C ALA A 19 0.40 -23.08 0.78
N SER A 20 -0.72 -23.81 0.69
CA SER A 20 -1.57 -23.84 -0.50
C SER A 20 -2.21 -22.49 -0.82
N GLU A 21 -2.49 -21.67 0.20
CA GLU A 21 -3.08 -20.33 0.07
C GLU A 21 -1.99 -19.24 -0.02
N ALA A 22 -0.75 -19.56 0.33
CA ALA A 22 0.39 -18.64 0.35
C ALA A 22 1.29 -18.71 -0.91
N LYS A 23 0.86 -19.41 -1.97
CA LYS A 23 1.71 -19.67 -3.15
C LYS A 23 2.25 -18.42 -3.82
N ASP A 24 1.45 -17.36 -3.86
CA ASP A 24 1.77 -16.10 -4.53
C ASP A 24 2.20 -15.00 -3.53
N LEU A 25 2.36 -15.35 -2.24
CA LEU A 25 2.83 -14.41 -1.22
C LEU A 25 4.36 -14.38 -1.19
N ASP A 26 4.92 -13.17 -1.25
CA ASP A 26 6.33 -12.97 -0.95
C ASP A 26 6.55 -13.03 0.57
N LEU A 27 7.33 -14.02 1.02
CA LEU A 27 7.61 -14.26 2.42
C LEU A 27 8.52 -13.18 3.06
N ASN A 28 9.15 -12.32 2.25
CA ASN A 28 9.96 -11.20 2.73
C ASN A 28 9.17 -9.89 2.86
N THR A 29 7.94 -9.85 2.36
CA THR A 29 7.10 -8.65 2.43
C THR A 29 6.65 -8.39 3.87
N GLU A 30 6.87 -7.17 4.36
CA GLU A 30 6.29 -6.72 5.62
C GLU A 30 4.80 -6.43 5.44
N TYR A 31 3.99 -6.77 6.44
CA TYR A 31 2.55 -6.48 6.43
C TYR A 31 2.18 -5.54 7.56
N ILE A 32 1.30 -4.58 7.25
CA ILE A 32 0.58 -3.79 8.25
C ILE A 32 -0.57 -4.66 8.76
N VAL A 33 -0.63 -4.81 10.09
CA VAL A 33 -1.70 -5.54 10.78
C VAL A 33 -2.70 -4.52 11.32
N LYS A 34 -3.97 -4.63 10.91
CA LYS A 34 -5.06 -3.82 11.44
C LYS A 34 -6.16 -4.73 11.99
N THR A 35 -6.60 -4.43 13.21
CA THR A 35 -7.78 -5.05 13.80
C THR A 35 -8.91 -4.04 13.87
N ASP A 36 -10.13 -4.44 13.50
CA ASP A 36 -11.32 -3.61 13.66
C ASP A 36 -12.13 -3.97 14.91
N GLU A 37 -13.20 -3.21 15.16
CA GLU A 37 -14.10 -3.38 16.29
C GLU A 37 -14.93 -4.68 16.25
N HIS A 38 -15.01 -5.33 15.09
CA HIS A 38 -15.69 -6.61 14.90
C HIS A 38 -14.73 -7.81 15.06
N GLY A 39 -13.45 -7.55 15.33
CA GLY A 39 -12.43 -8.58 15.48
C GLY A 39 -11.91 -9.13 14.14
N ASN A 40 -12.18 -8.46 13.02
CA ASN A 40 -11.55 -8.80 11.75
C ASN A 40 -10.07 -8.39 11.79
N ILE A 41 -9.23 -9.22 11.20
CA ILE A 41 -7.79 -8.98 11.09
C ILE A 41 -7.48 -8.79 9.60
N SER A 42 -7.01 -7.61 9.25
CA SER A 42 -6.54 -7.29 7.91
C SER A 42 -5.02 -7.30 7.89
N LEU A 43 -4.45 -8.02 6.91
CA LEU A 43 -3.02 -8.03 6.60
C LEU A 43 -2.83 -7.30 5.28
N ILE A 44 -2.18 -6.14 5.32
CA ILE A 44 -2.00 -5.27 4.15
C ILE A 44 -0.51 -5.24 3.81
N PRO A 45 -0.08 -5.68 2.62
CA PRO A 45 1.33 -5.67 2.25
C PRO A 45 1.83 -4.23 2.22
N LYS A 46 2.98 -3.99 2.86
CA LYS A 46 3.63 -2.70 2.86
C LYS A 46 4.39 -2.55 1.54
N LEU A 47 3.93 -1.64 0.70
CA LEU A 47 4.64 -1.30 -0.52
C LEU A 47 5.81 -0.38 -0.19
N ASP A 48 6.98 -0.65 -0.76
CA ASP A 48 8.05 0.33 -0.77
C ASP A 48 7.61 1.59 -1.52
N ASN A 49 8.10 2.76 -1.08
CA ASN A 49 7.80 4.01 -1.74
C ASN A 49 8.34 3.96 -3.18
N PRO A 50 7.48 3.95 -4.22
CA PRO A 50 7.93 3.85 -5.61
C PRO A 50 8.74 5.10 -6.02
N PHE A 51 8.58 6.21 -5.30
CA PHE A 51 9.28 7.46 -5.52
C PHE A 51 10.54 7.62 -4.67
N LYS A 52 10.99 6.57 -3.96
CA LYS A 52 12.15 6.66 -3.05
C LYS A 52 13.42 7.14 -3.76
N ASN A 53 13.57 6.81 -5.03
CA ASN A 53 14.71 7.21 -5.87
C ASN A 53 14.33 8.26 -6.92
N ALA A 54 13.12 8.82 -6.84
CA ALA A 54 12.64 9.84 -7.75
C ALA A 54 13.42 11.14 -7.57
N LYS A 55 13.85 11.75 -8.67
CA LYS A 55 14.37 13.11 -8.67
C LYS A 55 13.21 14.11 -8.62
N PRO A 56 13.43 15.30 -8.05
CA PRO A 56 12.46 16.39 -8.14
C PRO A 56 12.09 16.66 -9.61
N GLY A 57 10.80 16.56 -9.93
CA GLY A 57 10.29 16.78 -11.29
C GLY A 57 10.36 15.60 -12.25
N GLU A 58 10.86 14.42 -11.83
CA GLU A 58 11.00 13.24 -12.71
C GLU A 58 9.66 12.72 -13.25
N TYR A 59 8.57 12.91 -12.51
CA TYR A 59 7.22 12.52 -12.90
C TYR A 59 6.30 13.71 -13.16
N ASN A 60 6.85 14.93 -13.25
CA ASN A 60 6.08 16.08 -13.70
C ASN A 60 6.04 16.03 -15.22
N GLU A 61 4.83 16.00 -15.78
CA GLU A 61 4.65 16.20 -17.21
C GLU A 61 5.05 17.62 -17.59
N GLU A 62 5.60 17.79 -18.81
CA GLU A 62 5.83 19.13 -19.35
C GLU A 62 4.50 19.87 -19.39
N ASP A 63 4.49 21.12 -18.93
CA ASP A 63 3.31 21.97 -19.04
C ASP A 63 3.03 22.23 -20.52
N VAL A 64 2.08 21.48 -21.08
CA VAL A 64 1.66 21.56 -22.48
C VAL A 64 1.13 22.96 -22.82
N TRP A 65 0.79 23.76 -21.82
CA TRP A 65 0.28 25.13 -21.98
C TRP A 65 1.27 26.20 -21.54
N ALA A 66 2.55 25.86 -21.34
CA ALA A 66 3.60 26.84 -20.99
C ALA A 66 3.67 28.02 -21.96
N ASP A 67 3.37 27.79 -23.24
CA ASP A 67 3.36 28.81 -24.29
C ASP A 67 2.02 29.55 -24.44
N MET A 68 0.98 29.12 -23.72
CA MET A 68 -0.35 29.71 -23.82
C MET A 68 -0.39 31.03 -23.04
N LYS A 69 -0.30 32.14 -23.77
CA LYS A 69 -0.47 33.47 -23.16
C LYS A 69 -1.89 33.61 -22.63
N PRO A 70 -2.09 33.97 -21.36
CA PRO A 70 -3.43 34.25 -20.86
C PRO A 70 -4.06 35.38 -21.69
N ALA A 71 -5.23 35.10 -22.25
CA ALA A 71 -5.99 36.03 -23.08
C ALA A 71 -7.38 36.24 -22.45
N GLY A 72 -7.76 37.51 -22.30
CA GLY A 72 -9.01 37.92 -21.66
C GLY A 72 -8.78 38.70 -20.37
N LYS A 73 -9.86 39.25 -19.81
CA LYS A 73 -9.91 39.76 -18.44
C LYS A 73 -10.77 38.80 -17.64
N GLU A 74 -10.29 38.35 -16.49
CA GLU A 74 -11.19 37.73 -15.51
C GLU A 74 -12.31 38.72 -15.21
N VAL A 75 -13.54 38.28 -15.43
CA VAL A 75 -14.73 39.05 -15.06
C VAL A 75 -15.06 38.60 -13.63
N TRP A 76 -14.76 39.47 -12.67
CA TRP A 76 -15.22 39.35 -11.29
C TRP A 76 -16.68 39.76 -11.18
#